data_AF-A0AAD2GBV0-F1
#
_entry.id   AF-A0AAD2GBV0-F1
#
_cell.length_a   1.000
_cell.length_b   1.000
_cell.length_c   1.000
_cell.angle_alpha   90.00
_cell.angle_beta   90.00
_cell.angle_gamma   90.00
#
_symmetry.space_group_name_H-M   'P 1'
#
loop_
_entity.id
_entity.type
_entity.pdbx_description
1 polymer ?
#
loop_
_entity_poly.entity_id
_entity_poly.type
_entity_poly.pdbx_seq_one_letter_code
_entity_poly.pdbx_strand_id
1 'polypeptide(L)'
;MHHHLKFLSDKYAYNLAESLSKDYVTDRRLRLKFLRATMFDPKEAASRMAVYFRHKLDLFGSEKLAKDITFEDLGKDSMKAISQGMMHQVLPSRDSQGRAVICGSQRLYLDQVDRFKDPVKTLTKAFWYVFMSVADDEETQKKGFVFVSYAADSDHPSDATRRETLKRCAIVGRGLPARATAVHFCSGSSTAAALFGILIKGANAYYRVRLRIHCGSHNEVRYGLMSFGIPINDFPFLERNEVKKTNHLKWIERRKRKEAYLRSRALPKNAVDIPFRVDVILGRGTPFNSHPGNKRLHEIVADHYDEYDRETRAGKTKVAEGIVAMVHEYGGKFMKLDDECGMWIEVSPVDARNKVAHSFRRKREFSVKGSKAVQGATGEDCGRGNKRLRVPNEAGADSIGCCVRFF
;
A
#
# COMPACT_ATOMS: atom_id res chain seq x y z
N MET A 1 -6.75 -24.33 -18.37
CA MET A 1 -5.32 -24.00 -18.18
C MET A 1 -4.41 -25.21 -18.36
N HIS A 2 -4.56 -26.28 -17.55
CA HIS A 2 -3.67 -27.47 -17.64
C HIS A 2 -3.57 -28.06 -19.04
N HIS A 3 -4.69 -28.19 -19.75
CA HIS A 3 -4.72 -28.61 -21.15
C HIS A 3 -3.81 -27.73 -22.04
N HIS A 4 -3.94 -26.40 -22.00
CA HIS A 4 -3.14 -25.49 -22.82
C HIS A 4 -1.64 -25.50 -22.49
N LEU A 5 -1.25 -25.71 -21.22
CA LEU A 5 0.17 -25.87 -20.84
C LEU A 5 0.84 -27.05 -21.56
N LYS A 6 0.09 -28.08 -21.98
CA LYS A 6 0.65 -29.21 -22.73
C LYS A 6 1.09 -28.84 -24.14
N PHE A 7 0.49 -27.82 -24.75
CA PHE A 7 0.71 -27.45 -26.15
C PHE A 7 1.58 -26.20 -26.35
N LEU A 8 2.09 -25.59 -25.27
CA LEU A 8 3.04 -24.48 -25.39
C LEU A 8 4.40 -24.96 -25.88
N SER A 9 4.99 -24.23 -26.83
CA SER A 9 6.33 -24.49 -27.36
C SER A 9 7.44 -24.09 -26.40
N ASP A 10 7.37 -22.88 -25.81
CA ASP A 10 8.32 -22.40 -24.80
C ASP A 10 7.79 -22.64 -23.37
N LYS A 11 8.12 -23.81 -22.82
CA LYS A 11 7.73 -24.22 -21.45
C LYS A 11 8.81 -24.99 -20.68
N TYR A 12 10.07 -24.89 -21.10
CA TYR A 12 11.19 -25.60 -20.46
C TYR A 12 11.23 -25.35 -18.94
N ALA A 13 11.19 -24.08 -18.52
CA ALA A 13 11.21 -23.73 -17.11
C ALA A 13 9.97 -24.21 -16.34
N TYR A 14 8.80 -24.27 -16.98
CA TYR A 14 7.61 -24.88 -16.37
C TYR A 14 7.81 -26.38 -16.16
N ASN A 15 8.30 -27.11 -17.17
CA ASN A 15 8.54 -28.54 -17.05
C ASN A 15 9.59 -28.86 -15.98
N LEU A 16 10.66 -28.05 -15.89
CA LEU A 16 11.67 -28.17 -14.85
C LEU A 16 11.07 -27.90 -13.46
N ALA A 17 10.18 -26.91 -13.31
CA ALA A 17 9.48 -26.67 -12.06
C ALA A 17 8.59 -27.87 -11.68
N GLU A 18 7.90 -28.45 -12.66
CA GLU A 18 6.99 -29.59 -12.46
C GLU A 18 7.76 -30.86 -12.10
N SER A 19 8.96 -31.07 -12.66
CA SER A 19 9.84 -32.18 -12.27
C SER A 19 10.45 -32.00 -10.89
N LEU A 20 10.69 -30.76 -10.45
CA LEU A 20 11.18 -30.46 -9.09
C LEU A 20 10.09 -30.61 -8.03
N SER A 21 8.86 -30.18 -8.31
CA SER A 21 7.71 -30.42 -7.44
C SER A 21 6.41 -30.25 -8.23
N LYS A 22 5.77 -31.39 -8.53
CA LYS A 22 4.46 -31.40 -9.18
C LYS A 22 3.39 -30.75 -8.30
N ASP A 23 3.45 -30.95 -6.99
CA ASP A 23 2.49 -30.41 -6.04
C ASP A 23 2.54 -28.87 -6.01
N TYR A 24 3.73 -28.27 -6.03
CA TYR A 24 3.87 -26.81 -6.10
C TYR A 24 3.26 -26.23 -7.38
N VAL A 25 3.58 -26.81 -8.54
CA VAL A 25 3.13 -26.31 -9.84
C VAL A 25 1.63 -26.57 -10.08
N THR A 26 1.10 -27.62 -9.46
CA THR A 26 -0.31 -28.00 -9.54
C THR A 26 -1.20 -27.40 -8.46
N ASP A 27 -0.60 -26.74 -7.45
CA ASP A 27 -1.31 -26.10 -6.36
C ASP A 27 -2.42 -25.17 -6.88
N ARG A 28 -3.61 -25.35 -6.30
CA ARG A 28 -4.81 -24.62 -6.69
C ARG A 28 -4.66 -23.12 -6.43
N ARG A 29 -4.01 -22.72 -5.33
CA ARG A 29 -3.86 -21.29 -4.98
C ARG A 29 -2.95 -20.60 -5.98
N LEU A 30 -1.80 -21.19 -6.32
CA LEU A 30 -0.88 -20.68 -7.34
C LEU A 30 -1.59 -20.52 -8.70
N ARG A 31 -2.23 -21.58 -9.19
CA ARG A 31 -2.91 -21.59 -10.48
C ARG A 31 -4.06 -20.58 -10.57
N LEU A 32 -4.80 -20.39 -9.47
CA LEU A 32 -5.87 -19.40 -9.41
C LEU A 32 -5.37 -17.96 -9.57
N LYS A 33 -4.15 -17.63 -9.13
CA LYS A 33 -3.58 -16.28 -9.34
C LYS A 33 -3.50 -15.96 -10.84
N PHE A 34 -3.01 -16.90 -11.66
CA PHE A 34 -2.91 -16.73 -13.11
C PHE A 34 -4.27 -16.63 -13.80
N LEU A 35 -5.22 -17.50 -13.42
CA LEU A 35 -6.58 -17.44 -13.94
C LEU A 35 -7.24 -16.10 -13.61
N ARG A 36 -7.20 -15.65 -12.35
CA ARG A 36 -7.76 -14.35 -11.95
C ARG A 36 -7.09 -13.18 -12.69
N ALA A 37 -5.77 -13.20 -12.84
CA ALA A 37 -5.02 -12.17 -13.56
C ALA A 37 -5.34 -12.08 -15.07
N THR A 38 -5.91 -13.15 -15.63
CA THR A 38 -6.26 -13.28 -17.05
C THR A 38 -7.76 -13.33 -17.28
N MET A 39 -8.56 -12.93 -16.28
CA MET A 39 -10.03 -12.96 -16.34
C MET A 39 -10.58 -14.35 -16.71
N PHE A 40 -9.92 -15.39 -16.21
CA PHE A 40 -10.22 -16.80 -16.43
C PHE A 40 -10.06 -17.29 -17.88
N ASP A 41 -9.34 -16.56 -18.74
CA ASP A 41 -8.90 -17.12 -20.03
C ASP A 41 -7.87 -18.24 -19.78
N PRO A 42 -8.22 -19.51 -20.07
CA PRO A 42 -7.37 -20.64 -19.72
C PRO A 42 -6.12 -20.76 -20.60
N LYS A 43 -6.12 -20.17 -21.81
CA LYS A 43 -4.98 -20.18 -22.75
C LYS A 43 -3.99 -19.08 -22.37
N GLU A 44 -4.48 -17.88 -22.12
CA GLU A 44 -3.66 -16.76 -21.65
C GLU A 44 -3.07 -17.05 -20.27
N ALA A 45 -3.83 -17.67 -19.35
CA ALA A 45 -3.32 -18.11 -18.05
C ALA A 45 -2.15 -19.10 -18.18
N ALA A 46 -2.27 -20.07 -19.10
CA ALA A 46 -1.22 -21.04 -19.36
C ALA A 46 0.05 -20.38 -19.92
N SER A 47 -0.12 -19.52 -20.93
CA SER A 47 0.98 -18.74 -21.53
C SER A 47 1.69 -17.89 -20.47
N ARG A 48 0.93 -17.14 -19.67
CA ARG A 48 1.46 -16.30 -18.59
C ARG A 48 2.20 -17.11 -17.53
N MET A 49 1.70 -18.29 -17.16
CA MET A 49 2.36 -19.17 -16.20
C MET A 49 3.67 -19.76 -16.73
N ALA A 50 3.77 -20.07 -18.02
CA ALA A 50 5.04 -20.48 -18.63
C ALA A 50 6.07 -19.33 -18.61
N VAL A 51 5.65 -18.12 -18.97
CA VAL A 51 6.49 -16.91 -18.91
C VAL A 51 6.94 -16.60 -17.48
N TYR A 52 6.06 -16.81 -16.49
CA TYR A 52 6.39 -16.70 -15.07
C TYR A 52 7.56 -17.61 -14.68
N PHE A 53 7.47 -18.92 -14.94
CA PHE A 53 8.54 -19.84 -14.54
C PHE A 53 9.85 -19.56 -15.27
N ARG A 54 9.80 -19.14 -16.54
CA ARG A 54 10.99 -18.73 -17.29
C ARG A 54 11.72 -17.57 -16.60
N HIS A 55 10.99 -16.52 -16.22
CA HIS A 55 11.59 -15.38 -15.52
C HIS A 55 11.99 -15.70 -14.08
N LYS A 56 11.25 -16.59 -13.40
CA LYS A 56 11.62 -17.07 -12.06
C LYS A 56 12.95 -17.85 -12.09
N LEU A 57 13.13 -18.72 -13.08
CA LEU A 57 14.38 -19.46 -13.31
C LEU A 57 15.55 -18.52 -13.56
N ASP A 58 15.38 -17.56 -14.46
CA ASP A 58 16.43 -16.58 -14.79
C ASP A 58 16.84 -15.70 -13.60
N LEU A 59 15.87 -15.28 -12.77
CA LEU A 59 16.14 -14.42 -11.63
C LEU A 59 16.71 -15.18 -10.42
N PHE A 60 16.16 -16.37 -10.11
CA PHE A 60 16.40 -17.04 -8.83
C PHE A 60 17.05 -18.42 -8.94
N GLY A 61 17.28 -18.92 -10.15
CA GLY A 61 17.84 -20.25 -10.38
C GLY A 61 16.86 -21.40 -10.18
N SER A 62 17.31 -22.61 -10.48
CA SER A 62 16.51 -23.84 -10.41
C SER A 62 16.10 -24.20 -8.98
N GLU A 63 16.98 -23.96 -8.00
CA GLU A 63 16.75 -24.31 -6.58
C GLU A 63 15.54 -23.61 -5.95
N LYS A 64 15.13 -22.47 -6.52
CA LYS A 64 14.00 -21.64 -6.05
C LYS A 64 12.79 -21.72 -6.98
N LEU A 65 12.88 -22.48 -8.06
CA LEU A 65 11.87 -22.50 -9.11
C LEU A 65 10.53 -23.04 -8.59
N ALA A 66 10.58 -24.09 -7.77
CA ALA A 66 9.42 -24.74 -7.16
C ALA A 66 9.16 -24.31 -5.70
N LYS A 67 9.55 -23.09 -5.32
CA LYS A 67 9.36 -22.52 -3.98
C LYS A 67 8.83 -21.09 -4.05
N ASP A 68 8.07 -20.65 -3.07
CA ASP A 68 7.73 -19.24 -2.96
C ASP A 68 8.98 -18.42 -2.60
N ILE A 69 9.17 -17.30 -3.31
CA ILE A 69 10.32 -16.41 -3.10
C ILE A 69 10.02 -15.54 -1.87
N THR A 70 10.85 -15.68 -0.84
CA THR A 70 10.80 -14.87 0.38
C THR A 70 11.68 -13.63 0.26
N PHE A 71 11.56 -12.69 1.22
CA PHE A 71 12.39 -11.50 1.24
C PHE A 71 13.89 -11.83 1.29
N GLU A 72 14.26 -12.88 2.04
CA GLU A 72 15.65 -13.29 2.22
C GLU A 72 16.24 -13.94 0.96
N ASP A 73 15.41 -14.46 0.05
CA ASP A 73 15.85 -15.06 -1.22
C ASP A 73 16.33 -14.02 -2.26
N LEU A 74 16.10 -12.73 -2.00
CA LEU A 74 16.42 -11.65 -2.94
C LEU A 74 17.92 -11.32 -2.99
N GLY A 75 18.66 -11.69 -1.93
CA GLY A 75 20.04 -11.28 -1.70
C GLY A 75 20.16 -9.86 -1.14
N LYS A 76 21.32 -9.56 -0.56
CA LYS A 76 21.59 -8.31 0.20
C LYS A 76 21.25 -7.04 -0.58
N ASP A 77 21.66 -6.97 -1.84
CA ASP A 77 21.47 -5.77 -2.68
C ASP A 77 20.00 -5.50 -2.98
N SER A 78 19.24 -6.53 -3.38
CA SER A 78 17.81 -6.40 -3.67
C SER A 78 17.00 -6.08 -2.41
N MET A 79 17.35 -6.72 -1.27
CA MET A 79 16.75 -6.39 0.02
C MET A 79 17.02 -4.93 0.42
N LYS A 80 18.25 -4.45 0.20
CA LYS A 80 18.63 -3.05 0.44
C LYS A 80 17.84 -2.10 -0.46
N ALA A 81 17.73 -2.39 -1.75
CA ALA A 81 16.95 -1.61 -2.70
C ALA A 81 15.49 -1.48 -2.26
N ILE A 82 14.82 -2.59 -1.90
CA ILE A 82 13.45 -2.55 -1.38
C ILE A 82 13.41 -1.72 -0.09
N SER A 83 14.32 -1.95 0.87
CA SER A 83 14.30 -1.26 2.17
C SER A 83 14.50 0.26 2.06
N GLN A 84 15.21 0.71 1.02
CA GLN A 84 15.39 2.11 0.71
C GLN A 84 14.17 2.74 -0.01
N GLY A 85 13.14 1.94 -0.31
CA GLY A 85 11.98 2.38 -1.07
C GLY A 85 12.29 2.58 -2.55
N MET A 86 13.36 1.96 -3.06
CA MET A 86 13.71 2.05 -4.47
C MET A 86 12.65 1.37 -5.32
N MET A 87 12.33 2.01 -6.44
CA MET A 87 11.31 1.63 -7.41
C MET A 87 9.87 1.66 -6.93
N HIS A 88 9.46 0.91 -5.90
CA HIS A 88 8.04 0.67 -5.60
C HIS A 88 7.75 0.56 -4.10
N GLN A 89 6.71 1.25 -3.65
CA GLN A 89 6.11 1.12 -2.33
C GLN A 89 4.63 0.75 -2.45
N VAL A 90 4.18 -0.21 -1.64
CA VAL A 90 2.77 -0.60 -1.55
C VAL A 90 2.09 0.29 -0.51
N LEU A 91 0.98 0.93 -0.87
CA LEU A 91 0.24 1.73 0.08
C LEU A 91 -0.46 0.84 1.12
N PRO A 92 -0.55 1.27 2.40
CA PRO A 92 -1.24 0.53 3.45
C PRO A 92 -2.77 0.54 3.29
N SER A 93 -3.31 1.36 2.38
CA SER A 93 -4.74 1.49 2.09
C SER A 93 -5.03 1.24 0.62
N ARG A 94 -6.23 0.72 0.35
CA ARG A 94 -6.77 0.56 -1.00
C ARG A 94 -7.28 1.88 -1.56
N ASP A 95 -7.39 1.96 -2.88
CA ASP A 95 -8.13 3.05 -3.53
C ASP A 95 -9.64 2.94 -3.25
N SER A 96 -10.41 3.93 -3.73
CA SER A 96 -11.86 4.00 -3.55
C SER A 96 -12.62 2.76 -4.06
N GLN A 97 -12.03 2.01 -5.00
CA GLN A 97 -12.61 0.82 -5.62
C GLN A 97 -12.16 -0.49 -4.96
N GLY A 98 -11.30 -0.42 -3.93
CA GLY A 98 -10.79 -1.60 -3.21
C GLY A 98 -9.56 -2.25 -3.85
N ARG A 99 -8.87 -1.55 -4.74
CA ARG A 99 -7.63 -2.02 -5.37
C ARG A 99 -6.42 -1.65 -4.53
N ALA A 100 -5.43 -2.54 -4.45
CA ALA A 100 -4.13 -2.17 -3.91
C ALA A 100 -3.50 -1.07 -4.78
N VAL A 101 -2.71 -0.19 -4.16
CA VAL A 101 -2.01 0.89 -4.86
C VAL A 101 -0.51 0.69 -4.69
N ILE A 102 0.21 0.65 -5.80
CA ILE A 102 1.68 0.60 -5.84
C ILE A 102 2.16 1.93 -6.39
N CYS A 103 2.96 2.65 -5.61
CA CYS A 103 3.56 3.92 -5.99
C CYS A 103 5.05 3.73 -6.26
N GLY A 104 5.53 4.20 -7.41
CA GLY A 104 6.95 4.17 -7.74
C GLY A 104 7.53 5.53 -8.06
N SER A 105 8.73 5.80 -7.56
CA SER A 105 9.48 7.03 -7.87
C SER A 105 10.53 6.73 -8.92
N GLN A 106 10.46 7.46 -10.04
CA GLN A 106 11.47 7.36 -11.09
C GLN A 106 12.81 8.00 -10.71
N ARG A 107 12.82 8.93 -9.74
CA ARG A 107 14.03 9.68 -9.36
C ARG A 107 14.86 8.98 -8.29
N LEU A 108 14.22 8.38 -7.27
CA LEU A 108 14.94 7.58 -6.25
C LEU A 108 15.76 6.45 -6.86
N TYR A 109 15.33 5.96 -8.03
CA TYR A 109 16.10 5.03 -8.84
C TYR A 109 17.47 5.61 -9.23
N LEU A 110 17.50 6.82 -9.80
CA LEU A 110 18.68 7.43 -10.42
C LEU A 110 19.78 7.73 -9.38
N ASP A 111 19.40 8.20 -8.20
CA ASP A 111 20.37 8.64 -7.18
C ASP A 111 21.19 7.48 -6.57
N GLN A 112 20.77 6.23 -6.79
CA GLN A 112 21.30 5.07 -6.08
C GLN A 112 21.60 3.87 -6.98
N VAL A 113 21.30 3.95 -8.28
CA VAL A 113 21.49 2.83 -9.23
C VAL A 113 22.95 2.37 -9.31
N ASP A 114 23.90 3.30 -9.31
CA ASP A 114 25.34 3.04 -9.43
C ASP A 114 25.93 2.33 -8.21
N ARG A 115 25.16 2.21 -7.12
CA ARG A 115 25.58 1.52 -5.89
C ARG A 115 25.48 0.00 -5.99
N PHE A 116 24.93 -0.53 -7.08
CA PHE A 116 24.76 -1.97 -7.30
C PHE A 116 25.66 -2.46 -8.42
N LYS A 117 26.30 -3.62 -8.22
CA LYS A 117 27.15 -4.24 -9.25
C LYS A 117 26.36 -4.63 -10.51
N ASP A 118 25.13 -5.11 -10.32
CA ASP A 118 24.18 -5.43 -11.39
C ASP A 118 22.83 -4.79 -11.05
N PRO A 119 22.63 -3.50 -11.40
CA PRO A 119 21.42 -2.80 -11.04
C PRO A 119 20.18 -3.38 -11.74
N VAL A 120 20.32 -3.80 -12.99
CA VAL A 120 19.20 -4.36 -13.77
C VAL A 120 18.65 -5.61 -13.09
N LYS A 121 19.50 -6.58 -12.75
CA LYS A 121 19.07 -7.81 -12.07
C LYS A 121 18.57 -7.56 -10.67
N THR A 122 19.29 -6.75 -9.88
CA THR A 122 18.94 -6.39 -8.49
C THR A 122 17.55 -5.78 -8.41
N LEU A 123 17.28 -4.79 -9.25
CA LEU A 123 16.04 -4.04 -9.26
C LEU A 123 14.89 -4.85 -9.89
N THR A 124 15.19 -5.73 -10.85
CA THR A 124 14.20 -6.67 -11.37
C THR A 124 13.76 -7.71 -10.32
N LYS A 125 14.68 -8.21 -9.47
CA LYS A 125 14.32 -9.06 -8.33
C LYS A 125 13.44 -8.31 -7.33
N ALA A 126 13.78 -7.06 -7.03
CA ALA A 126 12.99 -6.21 -6.15
C ALA A 126 11.57 -5.98 -6.71
N PHE A 127 11.46 -5.65 -7.99
CA PHE A 127 10.19 -5.53 -8.71
C PHE A 127 9.36 -6.81 -8.63
N TRP A 128 9.97 -7.96 -8.96
CA TRP A 128 9.30 -9.26 -8.87
C TRP A 128 8.69 -9.49 -7.49
N TYR A 129 9.47 -9.28 -6.44
CA TYR A 129 9.04 -9.55 -5.07
C TYR A 129 7.88 -8.66 -4.62
N VAL A 130 7.95 -7.34 -4.91
CA VAL A 130 6.87 -6.40 -4.54
C VAL A 130 5.56 -6.78 -5.23
N PHE A 131 5.61 -7.07 -6.53
CA PHE A 131 4.39 -7.38 -7.29
C PHE A 131 3.85 -8.78 -6.99
N MET A 132 4.71 -9.76 -6.72
CA MET A 132 4.28 -11.08 -6.22
C MET A 132 3.63 -10.98 -4.85
N SER A 133 4.17 -10.14 -3.96
CA SER A 133 3.57 -9.90 -2.64
C SER A 133 2.17 -9.32 -2.73
N VAL A 134 1.93 -8.43 -3.70
CA VAL A 134 0.59 -7.88 -3.96
C VAL A 134 -0.32 -8.92 -4.64
N ALA A 135 0.24 -9.83 -5.44
CA ALA A 135 -0.49 -10.94 -6.04
C ALA A 135 -0.92 -12.02 -5.03
N ASP A 136 -0.36 -12.03 -3.82
CA ASP A 136 -0.78 -12.94 -2.74
C ASP A 136 -2.15 -12.56 -2.15
N ASP A 137 -2.51 -11.27 -2.21
CA ASP A 137 -3.78 -10.76 -1.71
C ASP A 137 -4.92 -11.12 -2.68
N GLU A 138 -5.87 -11.94 -2.22
CA GLU A 138 -6.98 -12.43 -3.05
C GLU A 138 -7.85 -11.30 -3.60
N GLU A 139 -8.09 -10.26 -2.81
CA GLU A 139 -8.89 -9.12 -3.28
C GLU A 139 -8.18 -8.39 -4.43
N THR A 140 -6.85 -8.25 -4.36
CA THR A 140 -6.05 -7.69 -5.44
C THR A 140 -6.00 -8.61 -6.66
N GLN A 141 -6.01 -9.94 -6.49
CA GLN A 141 -6.15 -10.85 -7.64
C GLN A 141 -7.48 -10.62 -8.38
N LYS A 142 -8.57 -10.37 -7.65
CA LYS A 142 -9.91 -10.14 -8.22
C LYS A 142 -10.02 -8.77 -8.89
N LYS A 143 -9.70 -7.70 -8.15
CA LYS A 143 -9.90 -6.32 -8.61
C LYS A 143 -8.72 -5.74 -9.39
N GLY A 144 -7.56 -6.40 -9.32
CA GLY A 144 -6.30 -5.86 -9.79
C GLY A 144 -5.76 -4.75 -8.90
N PHE A 145 -4.70 -4.09 -9.36
CA PHE A 145 -4.04 -3.01 -8.64
C PHE A 145 -3.97 -1.72 -9.49
N VAL A 146 -3.72 -0.61 -8.80
CA VAL A 146 -3.40 0.69 -9.39
C VAL A 146 -1.90 0.91 -9.31
N PHE A 147 -1.30 1.29 -10.42
CA PHE A 147 0.12 1.67 -10.48
C PHE A 147 0.26 3.18 -10.61
N VAL A 148 0.99 3.82 -9.72
CA VAL A 148 1.32 5.25 -9.82
C VAL A 148 2.81 5.39 -10.06
N SER A 149 3.19 5.82 -11.26
CA SER A 149 4.56 6.20 -11.59
C SER A 149 4.72 7.70 -11.39
N TYR A 150 5.53 8.08 -10.40
CA TYR A 150 5.77 9.46 -10.04
C TYR A 150 7.16 9.90 -10.49
N ALA A 151 7.19 10.90 -11.37
CA ALA A 151 8.39 11.53 -11.90
C ALA A 151 8.32 13.03 -11.62
N ALA A 152 8.57 13.43 -10.37
CA ALA A 152 8.80 14.85 -10.09
C ALA A 152 10.01 15.35 -10.89
N ASP A 153 9.87 16.54 -11.47
CA ASP A 153 10.76 17.20 -12.42
C ASP A 153 12.19 16.63 -12.41
N SER A 154 12.42 15.69 -13.32
CA SER A 154 13.74 15.11 -13.53
C SER A 154 14.29 15.66 -14.84
N ASP A 155 15.07 16.73 -14.76
CA ASP A 155 15.94 17.20 -15.85
C ASP A 155 17.12 16.24 -16.12
N HIS A 156 17.12 15.06 -15.51
CA HIS A 156 18.19 14.10 -15.72
C HIS A 156 18.03 13.45 -17.11
N PRO A 157 19.08 13.51 -17.95
CA PRO A 157 19.08 12.81 -19.22
C PRO A 157 18.82 11.33 -18.97
N SER A 158 18.06 10.71 -19.86
CA SER A 158 17.73 9.30 -19.78
C SER A 158 19.01 8.44 -19.73
N ASP A 159 19.30 7.84 -18.58
CA ASP A 159 20.36 6.85 -18.43
C ASP A 159 19.98 5.51 -19.11
N ALA A 160 20.96 4.89 -19.78
CA ALA A 160 20.82 3.58 -20.43
C ALA A 160 20.45 2.48 -19.42
N THR A 161 21.04 2.48 -18.23
CA THR A 161 20.76 1.50 -17.18
C THR A 161 19.30 1.58 -16.72
N ARG A 162 18.77 2.81 -16.61
CA ARG A 162 17.35 3.07 -16.34
C ARG A 162 16.43 2.47 -17.39
N ARG A 163 16.70 2.74 -18.66
CA ARG A 163 15.89 2.22 -19.77
C ARG A 163 15.88 0.70 -19.76
N GLU A 164 17.04 0.09 -19.58
CA GLU A 164 17.15 -1.37 -19.55
C GLU A 164 16.45 -1.97 -18.33
N THR A 165 16.56 -1.35 -17.15
CA THR A 165 15.84 -1.82 -15.96
C THR A 165 14.32 -1.75 -16.13
N LEU A 166 13.80 -0.63 -16.65
CA LEU A 166 12.36 -0.46 -16.89
C LEU A 166 11.86 -1.45 -17.96
N LYS A 167 12.62 -1.64 -19.03
CA LYS A 167 12.33 -2.63 -20.08
C LYS A 167 12.30 -4.03 -19.50
N ARG A 168 13.29 -4.39 -18.67
CA ARG A 168 13.37 -5.69 -18.02
C ARG A 168 12.19 -5.92 -17.07
N CYS A 169 11.83 -4.93 -16.25
CA CYS A 169 10.64 -5.00 -15.38
C CYS A 169 9.35 -5.15 -16.19
N ALA A 170 9.21 -4.45 -17.32
CA ALA A 170 8.05 -4.57 -18.21
C ALA A 170 7.94 -5.97 -18.83
N ILE A 171 9.06 -6.58 -19.24
CA ILE A 171 9.10 -7.95 -19.78
C ILE A 171 8.71 -8.95 -18.68
N VAL A 172 9.36 -8.88 -17.52
CA VAL A 172 9.09 -9.76 -16.38
C VAL A 172 7.64 -9.62 -15.89
N GLY A 173 7.12 -8.39 -15.85
CA GLY A 173 5.76 -8.08 -15.44
C GLY A 173 4.68 -8.78 -16.27
N ARG A 174 4.95 -9.12 -17.54
CA ARG A 174 4.00 -9.89 -18.38
C ARG A 174 3.77 -11.30 -17.87
N GLY A 175 4.72 -11.87 -17.12
CA GLY A 175 4.59 -13.18 -16.49
C GLY A 175 3.95 -13.14 -15.10
N LEU A 176 3.89 -11.98 -14.44
CA LEU A 176 3.40 -11.93 -13.07
C LEU A 176 1.88 -12.14 -13.00
N PRO A 177 1.36 -12.90 -12.01
CA PRO A 177 -0.06 -13.19 -11.88
C PRO A 177 -0.80 -12.04 -11.17
N ALA A 178 -0.58 -10.80 -11.63
CA ALA A 178 -1.25 -9.60 -11.15
C ALA A 178 -1.67 -8.73 -12.34
N ARG A 179 -2.82 -8.06 -12.21
CA ARG A 179 -3.40 -7.25 -13.30
C ARG A 179 -3.43 -5.78 -12.92
N ALA A 180 -2.66 -4.96 -13.63
CA ALA A 180 -2.79 -3.51 -13.55
C ALA A 180 -4.12 -3.10 -14.20
N THR A 181 -5.00 -2.45 -13.44
CA THR A 181 -6.31 -1.98 -13.92
C THR A 181 -6.40 -0.47 -14.05
N ALA A 182 -5.46 0.26 -13.45
CA ALA A 182 -5.22 1.66 -13.72
C ALA A 182 -3.72 1.96 -13.59
N VAL A 183 -3.22 2.84 -14.45
CA VAL A 183 -1.84 3.31 -14.46
C VAL A 183 -1.86 4.83 -14.48
N HIS A 184 -1.21 5.46 -13.51
CA HIS A 184 -1.10 6.91 -13.39
C HIS A 184 0.34 7.31 -13.61
N PHE A 185 0.61 8.06 -14.66
CA PHE A 185 1.91 8.67 -14.90
C PHE A 185 1.85 10.11 -14.43
N CYS A 186 2.73 10.49 -13.50
CA CYS A 186 2.75 11.82 -12.93
C CYS A 186 4.07 12.49 -13.29
N SER A 187 4.00 13.70 -13.85
CA SER A 187 5.18 14.49 -14.18
C SER A 187 4.94 15.96 -13.85
N GLY A 188 5.99 16.70 -13.47
CA GLY A 188 5.91 18.17 -13.47
C GLY A 188 6.24 18.79 -14.83
N SER A 189 6.82 18.01 -15.76
CA SER A 189 7.18 18.47 -17.10
C SER A 189 6.04 18.26 -18.10
N SER A 190 5.51 19.36 -18.63
CA SER A 190 4.50 19.36 -19.69
C SER A 190 5.00 18.68 -20.97
N THR A 191 6.28 18.86 -21.31
CA THR A 191 6.91 18.19 -22.46
C THR A 191 6.98 16.67 -22.28
N ALA A 192 7.42 16.19 -21.10
CA ALA A 192 7.48 14.76 -20.82
C ALA A 192 6.07 14.14 -20.81
N ALA A 193 5.08 14.86 -20.26
CA ALA A 193 3.68 14.46 -20.30
C ALA A 193 3.15 14.36 -21.75
N ALA A 194 3.46 15.34 -22.61
CA ALA A 194 3.05 15.33 -24.01
C ALA A 194 3.66 14.17 -24.80
N LEU A 195 4.97 13.94 -24.66
CA LEU A 195 5.67 12.81 -25.30
C LEU A 195 5.09 11.46 -24.86
N PHE A 196 4.84 11.29 -23.56
CA PHE A 196 4.23 10.07 -23.05
C PHE A 196 2.79 9.88 -23.57
N GLY A 197 2.03 10.97 -23.72
CA GLY A 197 0.72 10.96 -24.36
C GLY A 197 0.74 10.43 -25.79
N ILE A 198 1.76 10.79 -26.59
CA ILE A 198 1.95 10.28 -27.95
C ILE A 198 2.24 8.77 -27.94
N LEU A 199 3.17 8.33 -27.09
CA LEU A 199 3.54 6.92 -26.92
C LEU A 199 2.32 6.03 -26.60
N ILE A 200 1.41 6.53 -25.75
CA ILE A 200 0.22 5.80 -25.36
C ILE A 200 -0.77 5.65 -26.51
N LYS A 201 -0.88 6.62 -27.42
CA LYS A 201 -1.76 6.48 -28.59
C LYS A 201 -1.39 5.25 -29.44
N GLY A 202 -0.11 4.86 -29.46
CA GLY A 202 0.38 3.64 -30.09
C GLY A 202 0.22 2.35 -29.27
N ALA A 203 -0.10 2.43 -27.97
CA ALA A 203 -0.35 1.25 -27.14
C ALA A 203 -1.69 0.58 -27.51
N ASN A 204 -1.87 -0.70 -27.18
CA ASN A 204 -3.13 -1.39 -27.46
C ASN A 204 -4.33 -0.76 -26.70
N ALA A 205 -5.56 -1.05 -27.16
CA ALA A 205 -6.78 -0.49 -26.58
C ALA A 205 -6.89 -0.73 -25.07
N TYR A 206 -6.43 -1.90 -24.59
CA TYR A 206 -6.44 -2.26 -23.17
C TYR A 206 -5.65 -1.27 -22.31
N TYR A 207 -4.43 -0.91 -22.71
CA TYR A 207 -3.59 0.03 -21.96
C TYR A 207 -4.04 1.49 -22.14
N ARG A 208 -4.49 1.88 -23.34
CA ARG A 208 -4.94 3.25 -23.63
C ARG A 208 -6.04 3.73 -22.70
N VAL A 209 -7.05 2.89 -22.45
CA VAL A 209 -8.18 3.30 -21.59
C VAL A 209 -7.84 3.33 -20.10
N ARG A 210 -6.78 2.63 -19.67
CA ARG A 210 -6.38 2.46 -18.26
C ARG A 210 -5.28 3.40 -17.81
N LEU A 211 -4.63 4.11 -18.73
CA LEU A 211 -3.55 5.03 -18.40
C LEU A 211 -4.08 6.47 -18.28
N ARG A 212 -3.64 7.18 -17.24
CA ARG A 212 -3.90 8.60 -17.02
C ARG A 212 -2.60 9.35 -16.77
N ILE A 213 -2.45 10.50 -17.41
CA ILE A 213 -1.31 11.39 -17.23
C ILE A 213 -1.74 12.54 -16.33
N HIS A 214 -0.94 12.81 -15.31
CA HIS A 214 -1.10 13.93 -14.37
C HIS A 214 0.10 14.84 -14.56
N CYS A 215 -0.15 16.09 -14.94
CA CYS A 215 0.89 17.08 -15.18
C CYS A 215 0.66 18.30 -14.30
N GLY A 216 1.71 18.79 -13.65
CA GLY A 216 1.66 20.01 -12.83
C GLY A 216 2.54 19.90 -11.59
N SER A 217 2.36 20.86 -10.69
CA SER A 217 3.00 20.88 -9.37
C SER A 217 2.69 19.61 -8.57
N HIS A 218 3.50 19.37 -7.53
CA HIS A 218 3.28 18.27 -6.59
C HIS A 218 1.83 18.22 -6.07
N ASN A 219 1.27 19.38 -5.71
CA ASN A 219 -0.08 19.48 -5.16
C ASN A 219 -1.16 19.25 -6.23
N GLU A 220 -0.99 19.77 -7.45
CA GLU A 220 -1.90 19.48 -8.56
C GLU A 220 -1.94 17.99 -8.91
N VAL A 221 -0.78 17.34 -8.98
CA VAL A 221 -0.71 15.88 -9.17
C VAL A 221 -1.43 15.15 -8.03
N ARG A 222 -1.21 15.56 -6.78
CA ARG A 222 -1.86 14.96 -5.61
C ARG A 222 -3.38 15.07 -5.67
N TYR A 223 -3.91 16.26 -6.00
CA TYR A 223 -5.34 16.47 -6.18
C TYR A 223 -5.89 15.69 -7.38
N GLY A 224 -5.13 15.65 -8.48
CA GLY A 224 -5.43 14.83 -9.65
C GLY A 224 -5.58 13.36 -9.28
N LEU A 225 -4.62 12.77 -8.57
CA LEU A 225 -4.69 11.38 -8.11
C LEU A 225 -5.84 11.14 -7.12
N MET A 226 -6.11 12.11 -6.24
CA MET A 226 -7.22 12.04 -5.28
C MET A 226 -8.58 11.93 -5.99
N SER A 227 -8.76 12.59 -7.14
CA SER A 227 -10.01 12.50 -7.92
C SER A 227 -10.29 11.08 -8.46
N PHE A 228 -9.26 10.23 -8.58
CA PHE A 228 -9.39 8.81 -8.92
C PHE A 228 -9.53 7.91 -7.67
N GLY A 229 -9.67 8.50 -6.50
CA GLY A 229 -9.83 7.80 -5.23
C GLY A 229 -8.55 7.16 -4.68
N ILE A 230 -7.37 7.63 -5.10
CA ILE A 230 -6.08 7.21 -4.55
C ILE A 230 -5.89 7.87 -3.16
N PRO A 231 -5.51 7.11 -2.11
CA PRO A 231 -5.43 7.63 -0.74
C PRO A 231 -4.20 8.52 -0.55
N ILE A 232 -4.35 9.83 -0.81
CA ILE A 232 -3.21 10.74 -0.87
C ILE A 232 -2.50 10.98 0.47
N ASN A 233 -3.17 10.68 1.59
CA ASN A 233 -2.57 10.73 2.93
C ASN A 233 -1.48 9.66 3.11
N ASP A 234 -1.61 8.54 2.39
CA ASP A 234 -0.64 7.45 2.39
C ASP A 234 0.41 7.62 1.28
N PHE A 235 0.30 8.65 0.45
CA PHE A 235 1.18 8.86 -0.68
C PHE A 235 2.63 9.08 -0.20
N PRO A 236 3.59 8.29 -0.70
CA PRO A 236 4.93 8.25 -0.13
C PRO A 236 5.81 9.40 -0.58
N PHE A 237 5.46 10.08 -1.68
CA PHE A 237 6.28 11.15 -2.25
C PHE A 237 5.86 12.51 -1.69
N LEU A 238 6.85 13.32 -1.36
CA LEU A 238 6.72 14.71 -0.89
C LEU A 238 7.20 15.68 -1.97
N GLU A 239 7.06 16.98 -1.70
CA GLU A 239 7.70 18.02 -2.48
C GLU A 239 9.23 17.80 -2.53
N ARG A 240 9.88 18.25 -3.60
CA ARG A 240 11.35 18.16 -3.79
C ARG A 240 11.93 16.74 -3.77
N ASN A 241 11.15 15.72 -4.12
CA ASN A 241 11.58 14.32 -4.32
C ASN A 241 11.93 13.54 -3.05
N GLU A 242 11.57 14.06 -1.88
CA GLU A 242 11.68 13.30 -0.65
C GLU A 242 10.64 12.18 -0.60
N VAL A 243 11.02 11.07 0.04
CA VAL A 243 10.18 9.87 0.11
C VAL A 243 10.02 9.38 1.54
N LYS A 244 8.78 9.34 1.99
CA LYS A 244 8.36 8.74 3.26
C LYS A 244 8.52 7.22 3.15
N LYS A 245 9.35 6.64 4.01
CA LYS A 245 9.60 5.18 4.06
C LYS A 245 8.87 4.47 5.19
N THR A 246 8.26 5.21 6.12
CA THR A 246 7.67 4.65 7.35
C THR A 246 6.65 3.55 7.08
N ASN A 247 5.71 3.78 6.16
CA ASN A 247 4.70 2.77 5.81
C ASN A 247 5.30 1.59 5.05
N HIS A 248 6.30 1.85 4.19
CA HIS A 248 6.99 0.81 3.43
C HIS A 248 7.81 -0.12 4.32
N LEU A 249 8.55 0.42 5.29
CA LEU A 249 9.31 -0.39 6.25
C LEU A 249 8.37 -1.26 7.11
N LYS A 250 7.23 -0.71 7.55
CA LYS A 250 6.16 -1.50 8.22
C LYS A 250 5.61 -2.60 7.31
N TRP A 251 5.44 -2.32 6.02
CA TRP A 251 5.01 -3.33 5.05
C TRP A 251 6.06 -4.46 4.91
N ILE A 252 7.35 -4.14 4.79
CA ILE A 252 8.44 -5.15 4.73
C ILE A 252 8.42 -6.02 5.99
N GLU A 253 8.32 -5.41 7.17
CA GLU A 253 8.30 -6.12 8.45
C GLU A 253 7.12 -7.09 8.53
N ARG A 254 5.92 -6.64 8.12
CA ARG A 254 4.74 -7.49 8.03
C ARG A 254 4.91 -8.63 7.02
N ARG A 255 5.57 -8.38 5.88
CA ARG A 255 5.86 -9.42 4.89
C ARG A 255 6.78 -10.49 5.46
N LYS A 256 7.84 -10.12 6.16
CA LYS A 256 8.74 -11.06 6.85
C LYS A 256 8.02 -11.91 7.88
N ARG A 257 7.14 -11.30 8.70
CA ARG A 257 6.29 -12.05 9.66
C ARG A 257 5.39 -13.06 8.97
N LYS A 258 4.66 -12.64 7.92
CA LYS A 258 3.80 -13.52 7.13
C LYS A 258 4.57 -14.69 6.53
N GLU A 259 5.75 -14.43 5.96
CA GLU A 259 6.62 -15.46 5.40
C GLU A 259 7.13 -16.44 6.47
N ALA A 260 7.52 -15.94 7.65
CA ALA A 260 7.94 -16.79 8.75
C ALA A 260 6.79 -17.66 9.28
N TYR A 261 5.59 -17.07 9.44
CA TYR A 261 4.39 -17.76 9.91
C TYR A 261 3.96 -18.89 8.95
N LEU A 262 4.01 -18.62 7.65
CA LEU A 262 3.65 -19.58 6.60
C LEU A 262 4.57 -20.81 6.51
N ARG A 263 5.75 -20.79 7.15
CA ARG A 263 6.65 -21.95 7.20
C ARG A 263 6.09 -23.11 8.02
N SER A 264 5.23 -22.82 9.01
CA SER A 264 4.72 -23.82 9.95
C SER A 264 3.20 -23.80 10.09
N ARG A 265 2.52 -22.72 9.69
CA ARG A 265 1.08 -22.55 9.90
C ARG A 265 0.38 -21.97 8.68
N ALA A 266 -0.88 -22.37 8.47
CA ALA A 266 -1.76 -21.71 7.51
C ALA A 266 -2.31 -20.41 8.11
N LEU A 267 -2.46 -19.37 7.29
CA LEU A 267 -3.06 -18.11 7.73
C LEU A 267 -4.51 -18.30 8.22
N PRO A 268 -4.95 -17.54 9.23
CA PRO A 268 -6.33 -17.55 9.70
C PRO A 268 -7.33 -17.30 8.56
N LYS A 269 -8.48 -17.96 8.64
CA LYS A 269 -9.59 -17.74 7.71
C LYS A 269 -10.02 -16.27 7.84
N ASN A 270 -10.10 -15.55 6.72
CA ASN A 270 -10.40 -14.11 6.62
C ASN A 270 -9.26 -13.13 6.97
N ALA A 271 -8.02 -13.61 7.17
CA ALA A 271 -6.88 -12.71 7.28
C ALA A 271 -6.63 -11.96 5.96
N VAL A 272 -6.41 -10.64 6.03
CA VAL A 272 -6.17 -9.78 4.84
C VAL A 272 -4.86 -9.00 4.95
N ASP A 273 -4.18 -8.81 3.81
CA ASP A 273 -2.94 -8.01 3.76
C ASP A 273 -3.24 -6.51 3.85
N ILE A 274 -4.32 -6.06 3.19
CA ILE A 274 -4.72 -4.65 3.14
C ILE A 274 -6.20 -4.56 3.52
N PRO A 275 -6.56 -3.89 4.63
CA PRO A 275 -7.94 -3.69 5.05
C PRO A 275 -8.77 -2.99 3.97
N PHE A 276 -10.08 -3.22 4.01
CA PHE A 276 -11.03 -2.52 3.17
C PHE A 276 -11.33 -1.14 3.74
N ARG A 277 -11.73 -0.20 2.88
CA ARG A 277 -12.10 1.16 3.31
C ARG A 277 -13.28 1.17 4.28
N VAL A 278 -14.15 0.15 4.22
CA VAL A 278 -15.31 0.00 5.12
C VAL A 278 -14.95 -0.60 6.48
N ASP A 279 -13.73 -1.15 6.63
CA ASP A 279 -13.30 -1.77 7.88
C ASP A 279 -12.97 -0.71 8.93
N VAL A 280 -13.38 -1.00 10.17
CA VAL A 280 -12.95 -0.27 11.36
C VAL A 280 -11.64 -0.87 11.83
N ILE A 281 -10.55 -0.11 11.73
CA ILE A 281 -9.23 -0.55 12.18
C ILE A 281 -8.96 -0.16 13.62
N LEU A 282 -8.56 -1.14 14.42
CA LEU A 282 -8.12 -0.95 15.79
C LEU A 282 -6.64 -0.56 15.82
N GLY A 283 -6.33 0.42 16.66
CA GLY A 283 -5.00 1.00 16.81
C GLY A 283 -5.07 2.37 17.47
N ARG A 284 -3.93 3.05 17.59
CA ARG A 284 -3.80 4.34 18.28
C ARG A 284 -3.17 5.39 17.38
N GLY A 285 -3.62 6.63 17.52
CA GLY A 285 -3.07 7.79 16.82
C GLY A 285 -3.76 8.12 15.49
N THR A 286 -3.25 9.16 14.84
CA THR A 286 -3.84 9.78 13.64
C THR A 286 -4.04 8.81 12.47
N PRO A 287 -3.08 7.93 12.10
CA PRO A 287 -3.25 7.04 10.96
C PRO A 287 -4.52 6.17 11.06
N PHE A 288 -4.79 5.61 12.24
CA PHE A 288 -5.97 4.78 12.47
C PHE A 288 -7.26 5.60 12.55
N ASN A 289 -7.23 6.77 13.19
CA ASN A 289 -8.39 7.64 13.28
C ASN A 289 -8.81 8.20 11.91
N SER A 290 -7.84 8.39 11.01
CA SER A 290 -8.08 8.92 9.66
C SER A 290 -8.58 7.89 8.66
N HIS A 291 -8.58 6.60 9.02
CA HIS A 291 -9.07 5.52 8.17
C HIS A 291 -10.56 5.72 7.84
N PRO A 292 -11.00 5.51 6.59
CA PRO A 292 -12.38 5.80 6.19
C PRO A 292 -13.43 5.07 7.04
N GLY A 293 -13.23 3.80 7.37
CA GLY A 293 -14.17 3.07 8.23
C GLY A 293 -14.20 3.57 9.67
N ASN A 294 -13.10 4.12 10.19
CA ASN A 294 -13.09 4.76 11.52
C ASN A 294 -13.81 6.12 11.49
N LYS A 295 -13.67 6.90 10.41
CA LYS A 295 -14.44 8.14 10.21
C LYS A 295 -15.94 7.86 10.18
N ARG A 296 -16.37 6.86 9.39
CA ARG A 296 -17.77 6.43 9.33
C ARG A 296 -18.28 5.94 10.68
N LEU A 297 -17.47 5.18 11.43
CA LEU A 297 -17.83 4.79 12.79
C LEU A 297 -18.01 6.02 13.70
N HIS A 298 -17.17 7.04 13.57
CA HIS A 298 -17.30 8.27 14.36
C HIS A 298 -18.58 9.04 14.03
N GLU A 299 -19.03 9.05 12.77
CA GLU A 299 -20.32 9.61 12.35
C GLU A 299 -21.47 8.83 12.99
N ILE A 300 -21.49 7.49 12.85
CA ILE A 300 -22.52 6.64 13.46
C ILE A 300 -22.58 6.84 14.99
N VAL A 301 -21.42 6.83 15.67
CA VAL A 301 -21.34 7.09 17.11
C VAL A 301 -21.83 8.49 17.46
N ALA A 302 -21.67 9.45 16.55
CA ALA A 302 -22.16 10.80 16.79
C ALA A 302 -23.68 10.87 16.81
N ASP A 303 -24.33 10.15 15.90
CA ASP A 303 -25.79 10.09 15.74
C ASP A 303 -26.47 9.37 16.92
N HIS A 304 -25.79 8.37 17.51
CA HIS A 304 -26.29 7.61 18.68
C HIS A 304 -25.83 8.15 20.04
N TYR A 305 -25.19 9.33 20.09
CA TYR A 305 -24.58 9.82 21.33
C TYR A 305 -25.59 10.10 22.45
N ASP A 306 -26.69 10.80 22.15
CA ASP A 306 -27.68 11.20 23.15
C ASP A 306 -28.53 10.01 23.64
N GLU A 307 -28.75 9.03 22.78
CA GLU A 307 -29.29 7.72 23.16
C GLU A 307 -28.34 7.03 24.13
N TYR A 308 -27.06 6.89 23.75
CA TYR A 308 -26.07 6.24 24.58
C TYR A 308 -25.88 6.91 25.95
N ASP A 309 -25.80 8.25 26.04
CA ASP A 309 -25.48 8.93 27.30
C ASP A 309 -26.60 8.80 28.35
N ARG A 310 -27.87 8.84 27.91
CA ARG A 310 -29.07 8.68 28.76
C ARG A 310 -29.29 7.24 29.24
N GLU A 311 -28.68 6.27 28.57
CA GLU A 311 -28.89 4.86 28.87
C GLU A 311 -28.17 4.37 30.13
N THR A 312 -28.72 3.30 30.71
CA THR A 312 -28.09 2.53 31.79
C THR A 312 -26.85 1.79 31.28
N ARG A 313 -26.08 1.17 32.19
CA ARG A 313 -24.93 0.34 31.78
C ARG A 313 -25.32 -0.79 30.82
N ALA A 314 -26.49 -1.40 31.02
CA ALA A 314 -27.01 -2.44 30.14
C ALA A 314 -27.47 -1.86 28.80
N GLY A 315 -28.16 -0.72 28.80
CA GLY A 315 -28.56 -0.01 27.59
C GLY A 315 -27.37 0.43 26.74
N LYS A 316 -26.32 0.99 27.36
CA LYS A 316 -25.05 1.35 26.71
C LYS A 316 -24.40 0.16 25.99
N THR A 317 -24.47 -1.03 26.59
CA THR A 317 -24.00 -2.27 25.94
C THR A 317 -24.84 -2.59 24.70
N LYS A 318 -26.17 -2.53 24.79
CA LYS A 318 -27.07 -2.77 23.65
C LYS A 318 -26.85 -1.78 22.50
N VAL A 319 -26.71 -0.48 22.80
CA VAL A 319 -26.41 0.54 21.78
C VAL A 319 -25.08 0.25 21.09
N ALA A 320 -24.05 -0.11 21.86
CA ALA A 320 -22.74 -0.45 21.28
C ALA A 320 -22.80 -1.72 20.41
N GLU A 321 -23.55 -2.74 20.81
CA GLU A 321 -23.79 -3.96 20.04
C GLU A 321 -24.58 -3.68 18.76
N GLY A 322 -25.60 -2.81 18.82
CA GLY A 322 -26.34 -2.33 17.65
C GLY A 322 -25.44 -1.65 16.63
N ILE A 323 -24.51 -0.80 17.08
CA ILE A 323 -23.52 -0.17 16.18
C ILE A 323 -22.58 -1.20 15.56
N VAL A 324 -22.11 -2.19 16.33
CA VAL A 324 -21.30 -3.29 15.76
C VAL A 324 -22.08 -4.03 14.67
N ALA A 325 -23.35 -4.33 14.91
CA ALA A 325 -24.22 -4.98 13.94
C ALA A 325 -24.38 -4.13 12.66
N MET A 326 -24.61 -2.82 12.78
CA MET A 326 -24.69 -1.91 11.63
C MET A 326 -23.40 -1.92 10.81
N VAL A 327 -22.23 -1.93 11.46
CA VAL A 327 -20.93 -2.04 10.76
C VAL A 327 -20.84 -3.30 9.94
N HIS A 328 -21.23 -4.44 10.50
CA HIS A 328 -21.25 -5.71 9.80
C HIS A 328 -22.29 -5.75 8.67
N GLU A 329 -23.45 -5.13 8.85
CA GLU A 329 -24.55 -5.10 7.87
C GLU A 329 -24.15 -4.41 6.56
N TYR A 330 -23.41 -3.28 6.63
CA TYR A 330 -22.87 -2.65 5.41
C TYR A 330 -21.58 -3.32 4.89
N GLY A 331 -21.16 -4.43 5.50
CA GLY A 331 -20.02 -5.25 5.09
C GLY A 331 -18.66 -4.80 5.65
N GLY A 332 -18.62 -3.87 6.60
CA GLY A 332 -17.40 -3.52 7.32
C GLY A 332 -17.07 -4.54 8.40
N LYS A 333 -15.78 -4.65 8.77
CA LYS A 333 -15.33 -5.48 9.90
C LYS A 333 -14.51 -4.68 10.90
N PHE A 334 -14.45 -5.16 12.14
CA PHE A 334 -13.52 -4.64 13.13
C PHE A 334 -12.20 -5.39 13.04
N MET A 335 -11.16 -4.75 12.53
CA MET A 335 -9.90 -5.38 12.17
C MET A 335 -8.77 -4.92 13.09
N LYS A 336 -7.91 -5.84 13.52
CA LYS A 336 -6.67 -5.55 14.24
C LYS A 336 -5.49 -6.22 13.54
N LEU A 337 -4.34 -5.54 13.55
CA LEU A 337 -3.10 -6.14 13.07
C LEU A 337 -2.66 -7.22 14.06
N ASP A 338 -2.44 -8.42 13.55
CA ASP A 338 -1.89 -9.53 14.29
C ASP A 338 -0.35 -9.50 14.22
N ASP A 339 0.29 -9.40 15.37
CA ASP A 339 1.74 -9.27 15.48
C ASP A 339 2.48 -10.60 15.21
N GLU A 340 1.78 -11.74 15.27
CA GLU A 340 2.37 -13.06 15.01
C GLU A 340 2.49 -13.32 13.51
N CYS A 341 1.39 -13.18 12.75
CA CYS A 341 1.37 -13.46 11.31
C CYS A 341 1.52 -12.21 10.42
N GLY A 342 1.47 -10.99 10.97
CA GLY A 342 1.62 -9.74 10.22
C GLY A 342 0.39 -9.35 9.36
N MET A 343 -0.74 -10.04 9.55
CA MET A 343 -1.98 -9.84 8.80
C MET A 343 -3.03 -9.07 9.61
N TRP A 344 -3.99 -8.46 8.92
CA TRP A 344 -5.17 -7.92 9.58
C TRP A 344 -6.20 -9.02 9.78
N ILE A 345 -6.67 -9.17 11.01
CA ILE A 345 -7.66 -10.16 11.41
C ILE A 345 -8.86 -9.49 12.05
N GLU A 346 -10.03 -10.11 11.89
CA GLU A 346 -11.25 -9.68 12.54
C GLU A 346 -11.16 -9.95 14.05
N VAL A 347 -11.55 -8.97 14.86
CA VAL A 347 -11.47 -9.08 16.32
C VAL A 347 -12.69 -9.77 16.91
N SER A 348 -12.60 -10.12 18.19
CA SER A 348 -13.75 -10.69 18.91
C SER A 348 -14.93 -9.70 18.98
N PRO A 349 -16.19 -10.18 19.10
CA PRO A 349 -17.34 -9.31 19.34
C PRO A 349 -17.16 -8.40 20.56
N VAL A 350 -16.45 -8.89 21.58
CA VAL A 350 -16.12 -8.13 22.79
C VAL A 350 -15.21 -6.95 22.48
N ASP A 351 -14.16 -7.16 21.68
CA ASP A 351 -13.22 -6.10 21.28
C ASP A 351 -13.87 -5.08 20.34
N ALA A 352 -14.72 -5.54 19.42
CA ALA A 352 -15.51 -4.67 18.55
C ALA A 352 -16.42 -3.74 19.37
N ARG A 353 -17.18 -4.31 20.32
CA ARG A 353 -18.02 -3.55 21.25
C ARG A 353 -17.20 -2.57 22.09
N ASN A 354 -16.04 -2.98 22.59
CA ASN A 354 -15.15 -2.12 23.36
C ASN A 354 -14.64 -0.93 22.51
N LYS A 355 -14.31 -1.14 21.23
CA LYS A 355 -13.92 -0.08 20.29
C LYS A 355 -15.03 0.96 20.11
N VAL A 356 -16.30 0.52 20.01
CA VAL A 356 -17.46 1.42 19.94
C VAL A 356 -17.63 2.19 21.25
N ALA A 357 -17.64 1.50 22.39
CA ALA A 357 -17.79 2.13 23.71
C ALA A 357 -16.68 3.18 23.99
N HIS A 358 -15.44 2.90 23.59
CA HIS A 358 -14.35 3.87 23.69
C HIS A 358 -14.57 5.11 22.82
N SER A 359 -15.23 4.98 21.67
CA SER A 359 -15.50 6.10 20.77
C SER A 359 -16.51 7.09 21.38
N PHE A 360 -17.52 6.60 22.10
CA PHE A 360 -18.43 7.44 22.88
C PHE A 360 -17.70 8.24 23.98
N ARG A 361 -16.79 7.59 24.73
CA ARG A 361 -16.03 8.25 25.81
C ARG A 361 -15.18 9.41 25.28
N ARG A 362 -14.54 9.22 24.13
CA ARG A 362 -13.72 10.25 23.49
C ARG A 362 -14.55 11.47 23.07
N LYS A 363 -15.76 11.26 22.53
CA LYS A 363 -16.68 12.36 22.18
C LYS A 363 -17.10 13.15 23.43
N ARG A 364 -17.33 12.47 24.55
CA ARG A 364 -17.61 13.10 25.86
C ARG A 364 -16.45 13.98 26.33
N GLU A 365 -15.21 13.49 26.23
CA GLU A 365 -14.01 14.28 26.60
C GLU A 365 -13.86 15.55 25.75
N PHE A 366 -14.08 15.47 24.44
CA PHE A 366 -14.04 16.66 23.58
C PHE A 366 -15.17 17.64 23.86
N SER A 367 -16.38 17.16 24.10
CA SER A 367 -17.53 18.00 24.41
C SER A 367 -17.32 18.74 25.74
N VAL A 368 -16.86 18.03 26.78
CA VAL A 368 -16.57 18.63 28.10
C VAL A 368 -15.41 19.61 28.05
N LYS A 369 -14.34 19.33 27.29
CA LYS A 369 -13.23 20.27 27.10
C LYS A 369 -13.64 21.52 26.30
N GLY A 370 -14.49 21.35 25.28
CA GLY A 370 -15.08 22.46 24.53
C GLY A 370 -15.94 23.36 25.41
N SER A 371 -16.83 22.77 26.23
CA SER A 371 -17.65 23.53 27.19
C SER A 371 -16.81 24.26 28.23
N LYS A 372 -15.71 23.66 28.74
CA LYS A 372 -14.79 24.34 29.67
C LYS A 372 -13.99 25.48 29.02
N ALA A 373 -13.59 25.33 27.75
CA ALA A 373 -12.91 26.41 27.01
C ALA A 373 -13.84 27.59 26.73
N VAL A 374 -15.12 27.32 26.43
CA VAL A 374 -16.15 28.36 26.25
C VAL A 374 -16.47 29.05 27.57
N GLN A 375 -16.60 28.31 28.67
CA GLN A 375 -16.83 28.89 30.01
C GLN A 375 -15.63 29.68 30.55
N GLY A 376 -14.40 29.32 30.16
CA GLY A 376 -13.19 30.09 30.48
C GLY A 376 -13.04 31.40 29.69
N ALA A 377 -13.65 31.50 28.51
CA ALA A 377 -13.63 32.71 27.69
C ALA A 377 -14.74 33.72 28.06
N THR A 378 -15.77 33.29 28.79
CA THR A 378 -16.87 34.14 29.27
C THR A 378 -16.66 34.65 30.71
N GLY A 379 -15.46 34.45 31.28
CA GLY A 379 -15.15 34.72 32.69
C GLY A 379 -13.91 35.58 32.93
N GLU A 380 -13.49 36.40 31.96
CA GLU A 380 -12.51 37.47 32.22
C GLU A 380 -13.22 38.83 32.24
N ASP A 381 -13.43 39.27 33.48
CA ASP A 381 -13.79 40.61 33.91
C ASP A 381 -12.86 41.66 33.29
N CYS A 382 -13.44 42.80 32.89
CA CYS A 382 -12.74 43.94 32.32
C CYS A 382 -11.85 44.64 33.38
N GLY A 383 -10.71 44.03 33.69
CA GLY A 383 -9.65 44.63 34.51
C GLY A 383 -8.55 45.23 33.65
N ARG A 384 -8.45 46.57 33.60
CA ARG A 384 -7.34 47.33 33.01
C ARG A 384 -5.98 46.78 33.48
N GLY A 385 -5.17 46.27 32.55
CA GLY A 385 -3.83 45.76 32.83
C GLY A 385 -2.89 45.95 31.65
N ASN A 386 -2.21 47.09 31.63
CA ASN A 386 -1.24 47.53 30.65
C ASN A 386 -0.05 46.53 30.52
N LYS A 387 0.11 45.83 29.39
CA LYS A 387 1.38 45.16 29.05
C LYS A 387 1.75 45.38 27.57
N ARG A 388 2.83 46.15 27.43
CA ARG A 388 3.59 46.50 26.22
C ARG A 388 3.76 45.34 25.24
N LEU A 389 3.45 45.60 23.97
CA LEU A 389 3.99 44.86 22.84
C LEU A 389 5.52 45.00 22.81
N ARG A 390 6.23 43.86 22.83
CA ARG A 390 7.65 43.78 22.46
C ARG A 390 7.73 43.10 21.10
N VAL A 391 8.16 43.86 20.10
CA VAL A 391 8.60 43.38 18.78
C VAL A 391 10.00 42.76 18.94
N PRO A 392 10.29 41.56 18.42
CA PRO A 392 11.67 41.11 18.28
C PRO A 392 12.24 41.52 16.92
N ASN A 393 13.35 42.25 16.97
CA ASN A 393 14.19 42.62 15.83
C ASN A 393 15.17 41.49 15.50
N GLU A 394 15.65 41.52 14.25
CA GLU A 394 16.53 40.55 13.60
C GLU A 394 17.97 40.49 14.13
N ALA A 395 18.61 39.37 13.75
CA ALA A 395 20.04 39.15 13.48
C ALA A 395 21.02 38.83 14.62
N GLY A 396 21.78 37.74 14.40
CA GLY A 396 23.23 37.76 14.59
C GLY A 396 23.86 36.68 15.49
N ALA A 397 24.38 35.65 14.82
CA ALA A 397 25.69 35.01 15.03
C ALA A 397 26.03 34.19 16.30
N ASP A 398 26.57 33.00 16.00
CA ASP A 398 27.73 32.35 16.61
C ASP A 398 27.62 31.54 17.91
N SER A 399 27.59 30.22 17.69
CA SER A 399 28.72 29.30 17.97
C SER A 399 28.64 28.35 19.18
N ILE A 400 29.13 27.14 18.89
CA ILE A 400 29.73 26.13 19.79
C ILE A 400 28.78 25.19 20.57
N GLY A 401 28.97 23.90 20.32
CA GLY A 401 29.16 22.95 21.43
C GLY A 401 28.17 21.80 21.57
N CYS A 402 28.44 20.69 20.86
CA CYS A 402 28.55 19.33 21.42
C CYS A 402 27.67 18.92 22.61
N CYS A 403 26.77 17.93 22.43
CA CYS A 403 26.90 16.59 23.04
C CYS A 403 25.62 15.74 22.93
N VAL A 404 25.78 14.63 22.21
CA VAL A 404 25.25 13.28 22.41
C VAL A 404 24.66 12.99 23.81
N ARG A 405 23.45 12.40 23.88
CA ARG A 405 23.23 11.07 24.48
C ARG A 405 21.84 10.49 24.22
N PHE A 406 21.89 9.21 23.85
CA PHE A 406 20.83 8.23 23.78
C PHE A 406 20.12 8.07 25.13
N PHE A 407 18.79 7.88 25.11
CA PHE A 407 18.10 6.69 25.61
C PHE A 407 16.78 6.50 24.86
#